data_AF-A0AAD1Y113-F1
#
_entry.id   AF-A0AAD1Y113-F1
#
_cell.length_a   1.000
_cell.length_b   1.000
_cell.length_c   1.000
_cell.angle_alpha   90.00
_cell.angle_beta   90.00
_cell.angle_gamma   90.00
#
_symmetry.space_group_name_H-M   'P 1'
#
loop_
_entity.id
_entity.type
_entity.pdbx_description
1 polymer ?
#
loop_
_entity_poly.entity_id
_entity_poly.type
_entity_poly.pdbx_seq_one_letter_code
_entity_poly.pdbx_strand_id
1 'polypeptide(L)'
;MEYHNINILSRVIPAKFCILLLIILLCVQVILDREDHIYSGISESHSKSSSKYKSQERQLLAATSLMIAFACWEILFMMLGITVHFMLQNLFQVIVHCTAIIYLFWSIFAEWSVGYYWGIVWVFGFIPWFIDLTLFYWGVFRFRPRGIKKLQNVS
;
A
#
# COMPACT_ATOMS: atom_id res chain seq x y z
N MET A 1 -25.67 6.83 16.47
CA MET A 1 -24.65 6.02 15.74
C MET A 1 -23.73 6.88 14.88
N GLU A 2 -24.21 7.96 14.25
CA GLU A 2 -23.41 8.84 13.37
C GLU A 2 -22.22 9.53 14.08
N TYR A 3 -22.41 10.05 15.30
CA TYR A 3 -21.32 10.64 16.10
C TYR A 3 -20.18 9.68 16.44
N HIS A 4 -20.48 8.38 16.62
CA HIS A 4 -19.45 7.39 16.91
C HIS A 4 -18.55 7.14 15.69
N ASN A 5 -19.14 7.11 14.49
CA ASN A 5 -18.42 6.88 13.24
C ASN A 5 -17.48 8.06 12.92
N ILE A 6 -17.90 9.30 13.18
CA ILE A 6 -17.08 10.51 12.99
C ILE A 6 -15.82 10.47 13.88
N ASN A 7 -15.96 10.02 15.13
CA ASN A 7 -14.83 9.89 16.07
C ASN A 7 -13.84 8.78 15.71
N ILE A 8 -14.30 7.71 15.06
CA ILE A 8 -13.41 6.64 14.60
C ILE A 8 -12.67 7.08 13.34
N LEU A 9 -13.38 7.68 12.39
CA LEU A 9 -12.81 8.14 11.12
C LEU A 9 -11.70 9.17 11.33
N SER A 10 -11.88 10.11 12.26
CA SER A 10 -10.87 11.11 12.63
C SER A 10 -9.58 10.51 13.23
N ARG A 11 -9.61 9.25 13.69
CA ARG A 11 -8.44 8.53 14.21
C ARG A 11 -7.85 7.59 13.17
N VAL A 12 -8.69 6.91 12.40
CA VAL A 12 -8.28 5.92 11.40
C VAL A 12 -7.49 6.56 10.26
N ILE A 13 -7.92 7.74 9.79
CA ILE A 13 -7.25 8.42 8.67
C ILE A 13 -5.80 8.82 9.03
N PRO A 14 -5.53 9.53 10.15
CA PRO A 14 -4.15 9.79 10.58
C PRO A 14 -3.34 8.53 10.84
N ALA A 15 -3.94 7.49 11.45
CA ALA A 15 -3.25 6.23 11.70
C ALA A 15 -2.80 5.56 10.40
N LYS A 16 -3.70 5.49 9.39
CA LYS A 16 -3.39 4.95 8.06
C LYS A 16 -2.24 5.72 7.41
N PHE A 17 -2.22 7.05 7.50
CA PHE A 17 -1.13 7.87 7.00
C PHE A 17 0.23 7.50 7.61
N CYS A 18 0.32 7.43 8.93
CA CYS A 18 1.56 7.06 9.62
C CYS A 18 2.04 5.66 9.25
N ILE A 19 1.11 4.71 9.13
CA ILE A 19 1.40 3.34 8.71
C ILE A 19 1.97 3.28 7.29
N LEU A 20 1.37 4.00 6.33
CA LEU A 20 1.86 4.06 4.96
C LEU A 20 3.25 4.72 4.86
N LEU A 21 3.49 5.78 5.63
CA LEU A 21 4.83 6.38 5.73
C LEU A 21 5.86 5.39 6.27
N LEU A 22 5.49 4.61 7.30
CA LEU A 22 6.37 3.60 7.86
C LEU A 22 6.69 2.50 6.84
N ILE A 23 5.71 2.05 6.04
CA ILE A 23 5.95 1.10 4.94
C ILE A 23 6.96 1.67 3.94
N ILE A 24 6.86 2.95 3.57
CA ILE A 24 7.81 3.60 2.66
C ILE A 24 9.22 3.57 3.26
N LEU A 25 9.36 3.95 4.54
CA LEU A 25 10.65 3.94 5.23
C LEU A 25 11.26 2.55 5.31
N LEU A 26 10.46 1.52 5.61
CA LEU A 26 10.93 0.13 5.62
C LEU A 26 11.32 -0.37 4.23
N CYS A 27 10.60 0.02 3.18
CA CYS A 27 10.99 -0.30 1.80
C CYS A 27 12.32 0.37 1.43
N VAL A 28 12.55 1.61 1.86
CA VAL A 28 13.85 2.27 1.70
C VAL A 28 14.94 1.51 2.45
N GLN A 29 14.69 1.07 3.68
CA GLN A 29 15.65 0.26 4.44
C GLN A 29 16.03 -1.03 3.69
N VAL A 30 15.05 -1.75 3.16
CA VAL A 30 15.30 -2.96 2.33
C VAL A 30 16.15 -2.65 1.08
N ILE A 31 16.00 -1.46 0.48
CA ILE A 31 16.83 -1.04 -0.66
C ILE A 31 18.28 -0.74 -0.23
N LEU A 32 18.46 -0.18 0.97
CA LEU A 32 19.78 0.08 1.53
C LEU A 32 20.50 -1.23 1.86
N ASP A 33 19.80 -2.18 2.46
CA ASP A 33 20.31 -3.50 2.87
C ASP A 33 20.18 -4.57 1.76
N ARG A 34 20.02 -4.14 0.50
CA ARG A 34 19.69 -5.04 -0.63
C ARG A 34 20.69 -6.16 -0.87
N GLU A 35 21.95 -5.97 -0.51
CA GLU A 35 22.99 -6.98 -0.78
C GLU A 35 22.72 -8.26 0.02
N ASP A 36 22.34 -8.11 1.29
CA ASP A 36 22.04 -9.22 2.20
C ASP A 36 20.84 -10.03 1.69
N HIS A 37 19.80 -9.35 1.22
CA HIS A 37 18.60 -9.97 0.62
C HIS A 37 18.86 -10.67 -0.72
N ILE A 38 19.85 -10.21 -1.50
CA ILE A 38 20.23 -10.85 -2.75
C ILE A 38 21.01 -12.13 -2.46
N TYR A 39 22.01 -12.05 -1.57
CA TYR A 39 22.87 -13.17 -1.22
C TYR A 39 22.16 -14.27 -0.42
N SER A 40 21.05 -13.99 0.27
CA SER A 40 20.23 -15.05 0.85
C SER A 40 19.54 -15.94 -0.20
N GLY A 41 19.37 -15.43 -1.43
CA GLY A 41 18.81 -16.17 -2.56
C GLY A 41 19.83 -16.78 -3.53
N ILE A 42 21.10 -16.38 -3.44
CA ILE A 42 22.20 -16.85 -4.31
C ILE A 42 23.49 -17.05 -3.51
N SER A 43 24.23 -18.13 -3.74
CA SER A 43 25.52 -18.37 -3.07
C SER A 43 26.44 -17.14 -3.16
N GLU A 44 27.00 -16.71 -2.02
CA GLU A 44 27.93 -15.57 -1.84
C GLU A 44 29.12 -15.62 -2.82
N SER A 45 29.45 -16.79 -3.35
CA SER A 45 30.45 -17.01 -4.40
C SER A 45 30.15 -16.29 -5.72
N HIS A 46 28.96 -15.74 -5.92
CA HIS A 46 28.61 -14.98 -7.12
C HIS A 46 29.09 -13.52 -7.01
N SER A 47 29.93 -13.09 -7.95
CA SER A 47 30.32 -11.69 -8.10
C SER A 47 29.09 -10.80 -8.38
N LYS A 48 29.13 -9.54 -7.91
CA LYS A 48 28.15 -8.48 -8.22
C LYS A 48 27.98 -8.22 -9.72
N SER A 49 28.95 -8.62 -10.54
CA SER A 49 28.86 -8.53 -12.01
C SER A 49 28.08 -9.67 -12.66
N SER A 50 27.77 -10.73 -11.91
CA SER A 50 27.05 -11.89 -12.45
C SER A 50 25.64 -11.52 -12.92
N SER A 51 25.19 -12.14 -14.00
CA SER A 51 23.84 -11.93 -14.55
C SER A 51 22.75 -12.27 -13.54
N LYS A 52 22.98 -13.27 -12.67
CA LYS A 52 22.07 -13.66 -11.59
C LYS A 52 21.94 -12.56 -10.53
N TYR A 53 23.05 -11.99 -10.04
CA TYR A 53 23.02 -10.89 -9.09
C TYR A 53 22.22 -9.70 -9.63
N LYS A 54 22.55 -9.25 -10.85
CA LYS A 54 21.86 -8.12 -11.48
C LYS A 54 20.36 -8.36 -11.68
N SER A 55 19.96 -9.61 -11.98
CA SER A 55 18.55 -9.97 -12.11
C SER A 55 17.82 -9.91 -10.77
N GLN A 56 18.43 -10.39 -9.69
CA GLN A 56 17.88 -10.34 -8.33
C GLN A 56 17.79 -8.89 -7.83
N GLU A 57 18.84 -8.10 -8.02
CA GLU A 57 18.84 -6.67 -7.68
C GLU A 57 17.71 -5.93 -8.39
N ARG A 58 17.55 -6.15 -9.71
CA ARG A 58 16.45 -5.53 -10.47
C ARG A 58 15.08 -5.95 -9.95
N GLN A 59 14.90 -7.23 -9.59
CA GLN A 59 13.64 -7.72 -9.05
C GLN A 59 13.32 -7.11 -7.68
N LEU A 60 14.30 -7.02 -6.79
CA LEU A 60 14.13 -6.43 -5.47
C LEU A 60 13.77 -4.94 -5.58
N LEU A 61 14.53 -4.19 -6.38
CA LEU A 61 14.27 -2.77 -6.63
C LEU A 61 12.91 -2.54 -7.27
N ALA A 62 12.50 -3.41 -8.21
CA ALA A 62 11.19 -3.31 -8.84
C ALA A 62 10.06 -3.56 -7.82
N ALA A 63 10.18 -4.60 -6.99
CA ALA A 63 9.19 -4.93 -5.97
C ALA A 63 9.05 -3.81 -4.93
N THR A 64 10.16 -3.34 -4.36
CA THR A 64 10.14 -2.28 -3.33
C THR A 64 9.69 -0.94 -3.92
N SER A 65 10.10 -0.59 -5.14
CA SER A 65 9.62 0.63 -5.82
C SER A 65 8.12 0.59 -6.09
N LEU A 66 7.59 -0.58 -6.46
CA LEU A 66 6.17 -0.76 -6.70
C LEU A 66 5.37 -0.64 -5.38
N MET A 67 5.87 -1.20 -4.28
CA MET A 67 5.28 -1.03 -2.96
C MET A 67 5.20 0.44 -2.55
N ILE A 68 6.31 1.18 -2.75
CA ILE A 68 6.37 2.62 -2.47
C ILE A 68 5.36 3.38 -3.34
N ALA A 69 5.26 3.05 -4.63
CA ALA A 69 4.31 3.68 -5.54
C ALA A 69 2.85 3.47 -5.09
N PHE A 70 2.49 2.26 -4.66
CA PHE A 70 1.16 1.98 -4.12
C PHE A 70 0.90 2.75 -2.81
N ALA A 71 1.85 2.77 -1.89
CA ALA A 71 1.71 3.53 -0.65
C ALA A 71 1.55 5.04 -0.90
N CYS A 72 2.34 5.62 -1.81
CA CYS A 72 2.21 7.01 -2.24
C CYS A 72 0.84 7.28 -2.88
N TRP A 73 0.35 6.37 -3.71
CA TRP A 73 -0.97 6.49 -4.33
C TRP A 73 -2.08 6.54 -3.28
N GLU A 74 -2.05 5.64 -2.29
CA GLU A 74 -3.03 5.64 -1.20
C GLU A 74 -2.97 6.93 -0.36
N ILE A 75 -1.77 7.45 -0.09
CA ILE A 75 -1.59 8.74 0.57
C ILE A 75 -2.25 9.86 -0.24
N LEU A 76 -2.02 9.91 -1.55
CA LEU A 76 -2.62 10.92 -2.43
C LEU A 76 -4.15 10.84 -2.40
N PHE A 77 -4.72 9.64 -2.50
CA PHE A 77 -6.17 9.43 -2.45
C PHE A 77 -6.80 9.89 -1.12
N MET A 78 -6.09 9.67 -0.02
CA MET A 78 -6.49 10.12 1.30
C MET A 78 -6.40 11.64 1.43
N MET A 79 -5.34 12.27 0.90
CA MET A 79 -5.19 13.73 0.88
C MET A 79 -6.28 14.42 0.05
N LEU A 80 -6.74 13.77 -1.03
CA LEU A 80 -7.87 14.23 -1.84
C LEU A 80 -9.24 14.00 -1.18
N GLY A 81 -9.29 13.36 -0.01
CA GLY A 81 -10.53 13.11 0.74
C GLY A 81 -11.43 12.03 0.13
N ILE A 82 -10.96 11.30 -0.88
CA ILE A 82 -11.76 10.30 -1.60
C ILE A 82 -12.13 9.13 -0.66
N THR A 83 -11.17 8.67 0.13
CA THR A 83 -11.30 7.49 1.00
C THR A 83 -12.12 7.75 2.26
N VAL A 84 -12.37 9.02 2.63
CA VAL A 84 -13.08 9.43 3.87
C VAL A 84 -14.51 8.88 3.94
N HIS A 85 -15.10 8.51 2.80
CA HIS A 85 -16.48 8.03 2.71
C HIS A 85 -16.64 6.54 3.06
N PHE A 86 -15.56 5.76 3.12
CA PHE A 86 -15.60 4.29 3.26
C PHE A 86 -14.90 3.81 4.54
N MET A 87 -15.57 3.93 5.69
CA MET A 87 -15.00 3.61 7.00
C MET A 87 -14.50 2.16 7.14
N LEU A 88 -15.30 1.16 6.75
CA LEU A 88 -14.92 -0.26 6.87
C LEU A 88 -13.69 -0.59 6.03
N GLN A 89 -13.59 0.01 4.85
CA GLN A 89 -12.46 -0.21 3.95
C GLN A 89 -11.17 0.42 4.50
N ASN A 90 -11.22 1.64 5.03
CA ASN A 90 -10.06 2.22 5.70
C ASN A 90 -9.60 1.37 6.90
N LEU A 91 -10.53 0.84 7.70
CA LEU A 91 -10.18 -0.03 8.82
C LEU A 91 -9.52 -1.33 8.36
N PHE A 92 -10.08 -1.96 7.32
CA PHE A 92 -9.51 -3.16 6.70
C PHE A 92 -8.08 -2.89 6.19
N GLN A 93 -7.87 -1.79 5.46
CA GLN A 93 -6.55 -1.44 4.95
C GLN A 93 -5.55 -1.14 6.07
N VAL A 94 -5.97 -0.50 7.17
CA VAL A 94 -5.10 -0.32 8.34
C VAL A 94 -4.62 -1.67 8.88
N ILE A 95 -5.50 -2.67 9.01
CA ILE A 95 -5.12 -4.02 9.48
C ILE A 95 -4.14 -4.69 8.50
N VAL A 96 -4.44 -4.62 7.20
CA VAL A 96 -3.60 -5.20 6.15
C VAL A 96 -2.21 -4.55 6.15
N HIS A 97 -2.13 -3.22 6.22
CA HIS A 97 -0.87 -2.48 6.23
C HIS A 97 -0.07 -2.65 7.53
N CYS A 98 -0.74 -2.77 8.69
CA CYS A 98 -0.09 -3.17 9.94
C CYS A 98 0.59 -4.55 9.81
N THR A 99 -0.07 -5.49 9.12
CA THR A 99 0.50 -6.81 8.86
C THR A 99 1.70 -6.70 7.91
N ALA A 100 1.62 -5.84 6.89
CA ALA A 100 2.72 -5.55 5.98
C ALA A 100 3.97 -5.03 6.71
N ILE A 101 3.78 -4.12 7.67
CA ILE A 101 4.86 -3.60 8.53
C ILE A 101 5.56 -4.73 9.27
N ILE A 102 4.81 -5.67 9.86
CA ILE A 102 5.38 -6.82 10.58
C ILE A 102 6.23 -7.67 9.62
N TYR A 103 5.72 -7.96 8.42
CA TYR A 103 6.45 -8.74 7.41
C TYR A 103 7.71 -8.03 6.92
N LEU A 104 7.64 -6.72 6.66
CA LEU A 104 8.80 -5.93 6.23
C LEU A 104 9.86 -5.80 7.32
N PHE A 105 9.45 -5.60 8.58
CA PHE A 105 10.39 -5.63 9.71
C PHE A 105 11.07 -7.00 9.83
N TRP A 106 10.30 -8.08 9.77
CA TRP A 106 10.88 -9.42 9.82
C TRP A 106 11.81 -9.65 8.63
N SER A 107 11.42 -9.27 7.42
CA SER A 107 12.25 -9.49 6.22
C SER A 107 13.61 -8.84 6.31
N ILE A 108 13.71 -7.65 6.94
CA ILE A 108 14.97 -6.96 7.22
C ILE A 108 15.84 -7.80 8.16
N PHE A 109 15.32 -8.22 9.33
CA PHE A 109 16.12 -8.97 10.31
C PHE A 109 16.47 -10.40 9.91
N ALA A 110 15.62 -11.04 9.11
CA ALA A 110 15.81 -12.42 8.68
C ALA A 110 16.35 -12.53 7.24
N GLU A 111 16.78 -11.42 6.66
CA GLU A 111 17.45 -11.35 5.35
C GLU A 111 16.69 -12.12 4.26
N TRP A 112 15.37 -11.91 4.16
CA TRP A 112 14.55 -12.72 3.26
C TRP A 112 15.01 -12.61 1.81
N SER A 113 14.91 -13.73 1.08
CA SER A 113 15.24 -13.74 -0.34
C SER A 113 14.26 -12.90 -1.15
N VAL A 114 14.75 -12.36 -2.27
CA VAL A 114 14.01 -11.43 -3.14
C VAL A 114 12.61 -11.92 -3.55
N GLY A 115 12.42 -13.24 -3.68
CA GLY A 115 11.14 -13.84 -4.07
C GLY A 115 9.99 -13.50 -3.11
N TYR A 116 10.25 -13.39 -1.80
CA TYR A 116 9.21 -13.12 -0.81
C TYR A 116 8.65 -11.69 -0.91
N TYR A 117 9.46 -10.72 -1.35
CA TYR A 117 9.03 -9.34 -1.50
C TYR A 117 7.90 -9.18 -2.52
N TRP A 118 7.88 -10.00 -3.57
CA TRP A 118 6.75 -10.02 -4.51
C TRP A 118 5.45 -10.46 -3.86
N GLY A 119 5.50 -11.43 -2.94
CA GLY A 119 4.34 -11.83 -2.16
C GLY A 119 3.81 -10.69 -1.28
N ILE A 120 4.73 -9.96 -0.64
CA ILE A 120 4.39 -8.77 0.16
C ILE A 120 3.72 -7.71 -0.72
N VAL A 121 4.32 -7.38 -1.87
CA VAL A 121 3.78 -6.39 -2.82
C VAL A 121 2.38 -6.75 -3.31
N TRP A 122 2.16 -8.02 -3.69
CA TRP A 122 0.86 -8.46 -4.19
C TRP A 122 -0.23 -8.36 -3.12
N VAL A 123 0.03 -8.88 -1.92
CA VAL A 123 -0.98 -9.00 -0.86
C VAL A 123 -1.24 -7.66 -0.18
N PHE A 124 -0.18 -6.91 0.12
CA PHE A 124 -0.25 -5.71 0.96
C PHE A 124 -0.14 -4.41 0.18
N GLY A 125 0.29 -4.44 -1.09
CA GLY A 125 0.32 -3.27 -1.96
C GLY A 125 -0.79 -3.28 -3.00
N PHE A 126 -0.77 -4.27 -3.89
CA PHE A 126 -1.67 -4.32 -5.05
C PHE A 126 -3.14 -4.51 -4.65
N ILE A 127 -3.45 -5.42 -3.72
CA ILE A 127 -4.84 -5.66 -3.30
C ILE A 127 -5.45 -4.39 -2.65
N PRO A 128 -4.83 -3.75 -1.64
CA PRO A 128 -5.33 -2.49 -1.10
C PRO A 128 -5.51 -1.38 -2.15
N TRP A 129 -4.51 -1.19 -3.02
CA TRP A 129 -4.56 -0.23 -4.11
C TRP A 129 -5.72 -0.50 -5.09
N PHE A 130 -5.93 -1.77 -5.44
CA PHE A 130 -7.00 -2.17 -6.36
C PHE A 130 -8.38 -1.93 -5.74
N ILE A 131 -8.55 -2.21 -4.44
CA ILE A 131 -9.78 -1.91 -3.71
C ILE A 131 -10.05 -0.40 -3.75
N ASP A 132 -9.05 0.44 -3.46
CA ASP A 132 -9.19 1.91 -3.56
C ASP A 132 -9.60 2.36 -4.97
N LEU A 133 -8.98 1.80 -6.01
CA LEU A 133 -9.29 2.14 -7.39
C LEU A 133 -10.73 1.76 -7.78
N THR A 134 -11.19 0.56 -7.36
CA THR A 134 -12.56 0.11 -7.65
C THR A 134 -13.60 0.97 -6.93
N LEU A 135 -13.36 1.34 -5.67
CA LEU A 135 -14.26 2.21 -4.91
C LEU A 135 -14.29 3.63 -5.48
N PHE A 136 -13.15 4.16 -5.93
CA PHE A 136 -13.10 5.44 -6.62
C PHE A 136 -13.90 5.41 -7.92
N TYR A 137 -13.69 4.40 -8.77
CA TYR A 137 -14.45 4.23 -9.99
C TYR A 137 -15.96 4.15 -9.69
N TRP A 138 -16.35 3.34 -8.70
CA TRP A 138 -17.76 3.20 -8.34
C TRP A 138 -18.36 4.50 -7.77
N GLY A 139 -17.64 5.19 -6.89
CA GLY A 139 -18.05 6.46 -6.32
C GLY A 139 -18.23 7.56 -7.37
N VAL A 140 -17.31 7.68 -8.33
CA VAL A 140 -17.36 8.72 -9.37
C VAL A 140 -18.41 8.41 -10.44
N PHE A 141 -18.50 7.17 -10.91
CA PHE A 141 -19.35 6.84 -12.08
C PHE A 141 -20.76 6.34 -11.71
N ARG A 142 -20.97 5.78 -10.52
CA ARG A 142 -22.28 5.24 -10.09
C ARG A 142 -23.13 6.26 -9.32
N PHE A 143 -22.51 7.16 -8.55
CA PHE A 143 -23.20 8.21 -7.79
C PHE A 143 -23.33 9.51 -8.61
N ARG A 144 -24.08 9.46 -9.71
CA ARG A 144 -24.62 10.68 -10.34
C ARG A 144 -25.86 11.12 -9.55
N PRO A 145 -25.94 12.36 -9.02
CA PRO A 145 -27.04 12.75 -8.14
C PRO A 145 -28.38 12.67 -8.88
N ARG A 146 -29.26 11.78 -8.42
CA ARG A 146 -30.69 11.77 -8.79
C ARG A 146 -31.45 12.89 -8.05
N GLY A 147 -30.89 14.10 -8.02
CA GLY A 147 -31.39 15.22 -7.21
C GLY A 147 -32.08 16.34 -7.99
N ILE A 148 -31.81 16.49 -9.30
CA ILE A 148 -32.34 17.61 -10.10
C ILE A 148 -33.57 17.17 -10.91
N LYS A 149 -34.55 16.56 -10.26
CA LYS A 149 -35.89 16.36 -10.85
C LYS A 149 -37.04 16.74 -9.92
N LYS A 150 -36.76 17.18 -8.69
CA LYS A 150 -37.80 17.58 -7.73
C LYS A 150 -38.07 19.10 -7.66
N LEU A 151 -37.33 19.93 -8.40
CA LEU A 151 -37.52 21.40 -8.40
C LEU A 151 -38.23 21.94 -9.65
N GLN A 152 -38.66 21.10 -10.59
CA GLN A 152 -39.41 21.53 -11.79
C GLN A 152 -40.92 21.21 -11.75
N ASN A 153 -41.43 20.64 -10.65
CA ASN A 153 -42.86 20.33 -10.48
C ASN A 153 -43.54 21.23 -9.41
N VAL A 154 -42.96 22.40 -9.10
CA VAL A 154 -43.52 23.36 -8.12
C VAL A 154 -43.58 24.78 -8.72
N SER A 155 -43.77 24.90 -10.03
CA SER A 155 -44.08 26.19 -10.68
C SER A 155 -45.32 26.04 -11.55
#